data_AF-A0AAV5SUQ1-F1
#
_entry.id   AF-A0AAV5SUQ1-F1
#
_cell.length_a   1.000
_cell.length_b   1.000
_cell.length_c   1.000
_cell.angle_alpha   90.00
_cell.angle_beta   90.00
_cell.angle_gamma   90.00
#
_symmetry.space_group_name_H-M   'P 1'
#
loop_
_entity.id
_entity.type
_entity.pdbx_description
1 polymer ?
#
loop_
_entity_poly.entity_id
_entity_poly.type
_entity_poly.pdbx_seq_one_letter_code
_entity_poly.pdbx_strand_id
1 'polypeptide(L)'
;RGWNGQRRCIDVWPVDLAKPGETGLGWDNSSLFLLQLSCILSMSARWRSSCRLRVFICVNSLQDMHRREKQLKELLDTLRIQAESVVVPWDHVVCHAPQDPRGELSTTYVRAFNDMVRQYSSDAALCFLSLPAPPEDESERYLERLPTSLP
;
A
#
# COMPACT_ATOMS: atom_id res chain seq x y z
N ARG A 1 -15.62 25.26 6.06
CA ARG A 1 -14.40 25.60 5.28
C ARG A 1 -14.45 24.80 3.99
N GLY A 2 -14.76 25.46 2.88
CA GLY A 2 -14.95 24.83 1.57
C GLY A 2 -13.64 24.22 1.06
N TRP A 3 -13.71 22.99 0.60
CA TRP A 3 -12.58 22.28 0.02
C TRP A 3 -12.60 22.52 -1.49
N ASN A 4 -11.56 23.18 -2.00
CA ASN A 4 -11.34 23.42 -3.43
C ASN A 4 -11.44 22.09 -4.19
N GLY A 5 -12.15 22.07 -5.32
CA GLY A 5 -12.64 20.89 -6.04
C GLY A 5 -11.61 19.92 -6.64
N GLN A 6 -10.46 19.69 -6.00
CA GLN A 6 -9.58 18.56 -6.30
C GLN A 6 -10.24 17.26 -5.81
N ARG A 7 -10.40 16.30 -6.71
CA ARG A 7 -10.74 14.92 -6.36
C ARG A 7 -9.65 14.37 -5.44
N ARG A 8 -10.05 13.82 -4.30
CA ARG A 8 -9.15 13.24 -3.30
C ARG A 8 -8.92 11.78 -3.62
N CYS A 9 -7.70 11.31 -3.44
CA CYS A 9 -7.41 9.88 -3.51
C CYS A 9 -7.24 9.32 -2.09
N ILE A 10 -7.86 8.17 -1.80
CA ILE A 10 -7.49 7.31 -0.68
C ILE A 10 -6.74 6.15 -1.30
N ASP A 11 -5.50 5.96 -0.87
CA ASP A 11 -4.61 4.94 -1.40
C ASP A 11 -4.40 3.83 -0.40
N VAL A 12 -4.43 2.59 -0.88
CA VAL A 12 -4.22 1.40 -0.06
C VAL A 12 -3.08 0.60 -0.65
N TRP A 13 -2.04 0.40 0.15
CA TRP A 13 -0.86 -0.41 -0.16
C TRP A 13 -0.87 -1.65 0.74
N PRO A 14 -1.54 -2.74 0.32
CA PRO A 14 -1.60 -4.01 1.05
C PRO A 14 -0.28 -4.79 0.87
N VAL A 15 0.84 -4.16 1.24
CA VAL A 15 2.19 -4.71 1.08
C VAL A 15 2.78 -4.94 2.46
N ASP A 16 3.00 -6.20 2.82
CA ASP A 16 3.80 -6.56 3.99
C ASP A 16 5.28 -6.57 3.60
N LEU A 17 6.01 -5.56 4.07
CA LEU A 17 7.45 -5.42 3.81
C LEU A 17 8.27 -6.56 4.42
N ALA A 18 7.79 -7.22 5.47
CA ALA A 18 8.44 -8.39 6.06
C ALA A 18 8.29 -9.65 5.18
N LYS A 19 7.36 -9.63 4.22
CA LYS A 19 7.06 -10.77 3.34
C LYS A 19 7.07 -10.36 1.86
N PRO A 20 8.25 -9.98 1.32
CA PRO A 20 8.39 -9.52 -0.06
C PRO A 20 7.95 -10.56 -1.12
N GLY A 21 7.92 -11.85 -0.78
CA GLY A 21 7.43 -12.91 -1.67
C GLY A 21 5.91 -13.03 -1.78
N GLU A 22 5.15 -12.41 -0.86
CA GLU A 22 3.68 -12.58 -0.77
C GLU A 22 2.89 -11.41 -1.40
N THR A 23 3.59 -10.40 -1.91
CA THR A 23 3.07 -9.05 -2.25
C THR A 23 2.10 -8.94 -3.41
N GLY A 24 1.64 -10.07 -3.93
CA GLY A 24 0.65 -10.10 -4.99
C GLY A 24 -0.73 -10.60 -4.57
N LEU A 25 -0.90 -11.46 -3.55
CA LEU A 25 -2.20 -12.08 -3.24
C LEU A 25 -2.33 -12.73 -1.85
N GLY A 26 -1.29 -12.68 -1.01
CA GLY A 26 -1.41 -13.11 0.39
C GLY A 26 -2.19 -12.07 1.17
N TRP A 27 -3.49 -11.90 0.88
CA TRP A 27 -4.40 -11.00 1.60
C TRP A 27 -4.56 -11.47 3.03
N ASP A 28 -3.56 -11.11 3.84
CA ASP A 28 -3.54 -11.36 5.25
C ASP A 28 -4.62 -10.50 5.94
N ASN A 29 -4.87 -10.80 7.22
CA ASN A 29 -5.87 -10.09 7.99
C ASN A 29 -5.59 -8.58 8.04
N SER A 30 -4.31 -8.18 8.05
CA SER A 30 -3.88 -6.78 8.06
C SER A 30 -4.28 -6.07 6.77
N SER A 31 -4.01 -6.67 5.61
CA SER A 31 -4.35 -6.11 4.30
C SER A 31 -5.87 -5.98 4.11
N LEU A 32 -6.64 -6.99 4.54
CA LEU A 32 -8.10 -6.93 4.49
C LEU A 32 -8.66 -5.86 5.43
N PHE A 33 -8.08 -5.70 6.62
CA PHE A 33 -8.47 -4.64 7.54
C PHE A 33 -8.22 -3.25 6.96
N LEU A 34 -7.04 -3.01 6.37
CA LEU A 34 -6.73 -1.74 5.69
C LEU A 34 -7.71 -1.47 4.53
N LEU A 35 -8.04 -2.50 3.75
CA LEU A 35 -9.01 -2.40 2.67
C LEU A 35 -10.41 -2.06 3.20
N GLN A 36 -10.86 -2.71 4.27
CA GLN A 36 -12.15 -2.41 4.90
C GLN A 36 -12.21 -0.98 5.45
N LEU A 37 -11.17 -0.55 6.16
CA LEU A 37 -11.10 0.80 6.73
C LEU A 37 -11.11 1.87 5.62
N SER A 38 -10.34 1.66 4.56
CA SER A 38 -10.32 2.56 3.41
C SER A 38 -11.66 2.64 2.68
N CYS A 39 -12.37 1.51 2.57
CA CYS A 39 -13.70 1.42 1.99
C CYS A 39 -14.73 2.19 2.84
N ILE A 40 -14.72 2.00 4.16
CA ILE A 40 -15.61 2.75 5.07
C ILE A 40 -15.36 4.25 4.96
N LEU A 41 -14.10 4.69 4.90
CA LEU A 41 -13.78 6.12 4.73
C LEU A 41 -14.22 6.65 3.38
N SER A 42 -13.98 5.92 2.28
CA SER A 42 -14.43 6.33 0.95
C SER A 42 -15.97 6.43 0.89
N MET A 43 -16.67 5.63 1.68
CA MET A 43 -18.12 5.70 1.90
C MET A 43 -18.54 6.66 3.02
N SER A 44 -17.68 7.49 3.60
CA SER A 44 -18.15 8.48 4.58
C SER A 44 -18.73 9.71 3.88
N ALA A 45 -19.72 10.38 4.48
CA ALA A 45 -20.41 11.52 3.87
C ALA A 45 -19.46 12.63 3.40
N ARG A 46 -18.33 12.80 4.08
CA ARG A 46 -17.31 13.81 3.78
C ARG A 46 -16.43 13.47 2.58
N TRP A 47 -16.36 12.21 2.18
CA TRP A 47 -15.43 11.73 1.15
C TRP A 47 -16.15 11.14 -0.07
N ARG A 48 -17.30 10.49 0.09
CA ARG A 48 -18.00 9.75 -0.98
C ARG A 48 -18.23 10.54 -2.28
N SER A 49 -18.52 11.84 -2.19
CA SER A 49 -18.82 12.66 -3.38
C SER A 49 -17.60 13.20 -4.11
N SER A 50 -16.40 13.09 -3.53
CA SER A 50 -15.20 13.74 -4.08
C SER A 50 -13.93 12.92 -3.88
N CYS A 51 -14.06 11.62 -3.57
CA CYS A 51 -12.96 10.73 -3.31
C CYS A 51 -12.94 9.55 -4.28
N ARG A 52 -11.73 9.15 -4.69
CA ARG A 52 -11.44 7.93 -5.44
C ARG A 52 -10.63 7.01 -4.54
N LEU A 53 -11.06 5.76 -4.38
CA LEU A 53 -10.29 4.73 -3.69
C LEU A 53 -9.38 4.04 -4.70
N ARG A 54 -8.07 4.00 -4.45
CA ARG A 54 -7.08 3.28 -5.27
C ARG A 54 -6.45 2.18 -4.44
N VAL A 55 -6.44 0.95 -4.96
CA VAL A 55 -5.82 -0.21 -4.31
C VAL A 55 -4.64 -0.64 -5.17
N PHE A 56 -3.47 -0.63 -4.55
CA PHE A 56 -2.20 -0.90 -5.22
C PHE A 56 -1.85 -2.39 -5.12
N ILE A 57 -1.23 -2.93 -6.16
CA ILE A 57 -0.69 -4.29 -6.19
C ILE A 57 0.71 -4.27 -6.78
N CYS A 58 1.66 -4.80 -6.02
CA CYS A 58 3.07 -4.85 -6.41
C CYS A 58 3.35 -6.13 -7.21
N VAL A 59 4.17 -6.02 -8.27
CA VAL A 59 4.48 -7.15 -9.16
C VAL A 59 5.95 -7.16 -9.58
N ASN A 60 6.50 -8.36 -9.71
CA ASN A 60 7.91 -8.61 -10.02
C ASN A 60 8.16 -8.89 -11.52
N SER A 61 7.12 -8.83 -12.34
CA SER A 61 7.22 -9.09 -13.78
C SER A 61 6.01 -8.52 -14.52
N LEU A 62 6.23 -8.05 -15.74
CA LEU A 62 5.19 -7.62 -16.67
C LEU A 62 4.17 -8.73 -16.97
N GLN A 63 4.61 -10.00 -16.93
CA GLN A 63 3.73 -11.16 -17.14
C GLN A 63 2.73 -11.32 -15.98
N ASP A 64 3.12 -10.95 -14.76
CA ASP A 64 2.24 -11.01 -13.60
C ASP A 64 1.24 -9.85 -13.56
N MET A 65 1.51 -8.71 -14.22
CA MET A 65 0.66 -7.51 -14.16
C MET A 65 -0.81 -7.82 -14.46
N HIS A 66 -1.09 -8.40 -15.63
CA HIS A 66 -2.46 -8.67 -16.07
C HIS A 66 -3.17 -9.68 -15.16
N ARG A 67 -2.46 -10.73 -14.72
CA ARG A 67 -3.00 -11.76 -13.85
C ARG A 67 -3.37 -11.17 -12.49
N ARG A 68 -2.44 -10.42 -11.88
CA ARG A 68 -2.59 -9.82 -10.56
C ARG A 68 -3.66 -8.73 -10.55
N GLU A 69 -3.69 -7.89 -11.58
CA GLU A 69 -4.74 -6.89 -11.75
C GLU A 69 -6.13 -7.52 -11.83
N LYS A 70 -6.28 -8.59 -12.62
CA LYS A 70 -7.54 -9.31 -12.75
C LYS A 70 -8.01 -9.89 -11.42
N GLN A 71 -7.10 -10.52 -10.66
CA GLN A 71 -7.44 -11.09 -9.36
C GLN A 71 -7.81 -10.03 -8.32
N LEU A 72 -7.14 -8.88 -8.33
CA LEU A 72 -7.52 -7.75 -7.49
C LEU A 72 -8.91 -7.22 -7.87
N LYS A 73 -9.22 -7.08 -9.16
CA LYS A 73 -10.56 -6.67 -9.63
C LYS A 73 -11.64 -7.66 -9.18
N GLU A 74 -11.42 -8.96 -9.37
CA GLU A 74 -12.36 -10.01 -8.93
C GLU A 74 -12.60 -9.98 -7.42
N LEU A 75 -11.56 -9.74 -6.62
CA LEU A 75 -11.70 -9.58 -5.18
C LEU A 75 -12.52 -8.33 -4.83
N LEU A 76 -12.21 -7.19 -5.43
CA LEU A 76 -12.93 -5.93 -5.19
C LEU A 76 -14.41 -6.07 -5.58
N ASP A 77 -14.71 -6.74 -6.69
CA ASP A 77 -16.07 -7.03 -7.14
C ASP A 77 -16.80 -7.95 -6.16
N THR A 78 -16.14 -9.01 -5.68
CA THR A 78 -16.69 -9.94 -4.69
C THR A 78 -17.04 -9.22 -3.38
N LEU A 79 -16.16 -8.31 -2.94
CA LEU A 79 -16.36 -7.49 -1.76
C LEU A 79 -17.29 -6.30 -2.00
N ARG A 80 -17.70 -6.06 -3.25
CA ARG A 80 -18.51 -4.91 -3.70
C ARG A 80 -17.87 -3.56 -3.36
N ILE A 81 -16.55 -3.50 -3.44
CA ILE A 81 -15.75 -2.30 -3.19
C ILE A 81 -15.46 -1.61 -4.52
N GLN A 82 -15.99 -0.40 -4.69
CA GLN A 82 -15.70 0.42 -5.86
C GLN A 82 -14.33 1.11 -5.70
N ALA A 83 -13.29 0.49 -6.26
CA ALA A 83 -11.93 1.02 -6.24
C ALA A 83 -11.23 0.86 -7.59
N GLU A 84 -10.25 1.72 -7.85
CA GLU A 84 -9.33 1.58 -8.96
C GLU A 84 -8.18 0.65 -8.58
N SER A 85 -7.91 -0.34 -9.43
CA SER A 85 -6.76 -1.23 -9.28
C SER A 85 -5.53 -0.61 -9.92
N VAL A 86 -4.45 -0.41 -9.16
CA VAL A 86 -3.20 0.17 -9.65
C VAL A 86 -2.07 -0.84 -9.54
N VAL A 87 -1.51 -1.26 -10.67
CA VAL A 87 -0.42 -2.23 -10.71
C VAL A 87 0.92 -1.49 -10.74
N VAL A 88 1.82 -1.84 -9.83
CA VAL A 88 3.12 -1.18 -9.67
C VAL A 88 4.26 -2.18 -9.78
N PRO A 89 5.14 -2.04 -10.79
CA PRO A 89 6.41 -2.75 -10.82
C PRO A 89 7.29 -2.27 -9.66
N TRP A 90 7.80 -3.21 -8.87
CA TRP A 90 8.57 -2.89 -7.66
C TRP A 90 9.90 -3.64 -7.57
N ASP A 91 10.43 -4.12 -8.70
CA ASP A 91 11.71 -4.83 -8.78
C ASP A 91 12.88 -4.04 -8.17
N HIS A 92 12.85 -2.71 -8.33
CA HIS A 92 13.82 -1.77 -7.74
C HIS A 92 13.75 -1.68 -6.21
N VAL A 93 12.63 -2.10 -5.62
CA VAL A 93 12.48 -2.23 -4.17
C VAL A 93 12.93 -3.63 -3.75
N VAL A 94 12.39 -4.67 -4.38
CA VAL A 94 12.65 -6.07 -4.02
C VAL A 94 14.11 -6.48 -4.16
N CYS A 95 14.87 -5.86 -5.05
CA CYS A 95 16.31 -6.12 -5.17
C CYS A 95 17.10 -5.83 -3.86
N HIS A 96 16.53 -5.03 -2.96
CA HIS A 96 17.09 -4.72 -1.65
C HIS A 96 16.47 -5.55 -0.50
N ALA A 97 15.51 -6.44 -0.80
CA ALA A 97 14.81 -7.23 0.19
C ALA A 97 15.76 -8.17 0.97
N PRO A 98 15.48 -8.44 2.25
CA PRO A 98 16.28 -9.39 3.02
C PRO A 98 16.16 -10.80 2.44
N GLN A 99 17.28 -11.53 2.45
CA GLN A 99 17.32 -12.95 2.03
C GLN A 99 16.67 -13.87 3.08
N ASP A 100 16.75 -13.48 4.35
CA ASP A 100 16.08 -14.15 5.47
C ASP A 100 14.75 -13.45 5.78
N PRO A 101 13.59 -14.13 5.68
CA PRO A 101 12.28 -13.59 6.06
C PRO A 101 12.17 -13.17 7.54
N ARG A 102 13.07 -13.65 8.41
CA ARG A 102 13.17 -13.25 9.81
C ARG A 102 14.22 -12.15 10.04
N GLY A 103 14.95 -11.78 8.98
CA GLY A 103 15.96 -10.75 9.02
C GLY A 103 15.35 -9.36 9.15
N GLU A 104 16.14 -8.44 9.70
CA GLU A 104 15.75 -7.03 9.73
C GLU A 104 15.58 -6.44 8.33
N LEU A 105 14.58 -5.59 8.17
CA LEU A 105 14.41 -4.81 6.96
C LEU A 105 15.55 -3.81 6.80
N SER A 106 16.32 -3.97 5.73
CA SER A 106 17.39 -3.03 5.37
C SER A 106 16.83 -1.62 5.16
N THR A 107 17.55 -0.61 5.64
CA THR A 107 17.19 0.81 5.45
C THR A 107 17.03 1.15 3.96
N THR A 108 17.84 0.56 3.08
CA THR A 108 17.75 0.79 1.63
C THR A 108 16.45 0.26 1.05
N TYR A 109 16.00 -0.92 1.50
CA TYR A 109 14.73 -1.53 1.10
C TYR A 109 13.54 -0.66 1.51
N VAL A 110 13.52 -0.23 2.77
CA VAL A 110 12.44 0.62 3.30
C VAL A 110 12.42 1.98 2.62
N ARG A 111 13.59 2.59 2.36
CA ARG A 111 13.68 3.85 1.62
C ARG A 111 13.17 3.72 0.19
N ALA A 112 13.58 2.67 -0.54
CA ALA A 112 13.10 2.42 -1.89
C ALA A 112 11.57 2.27 -1.94
N PHE A 113 10.99 1.55 -0.98
CA PHE A 113 9.53 1.44 -0.87
C PHE A 113 8.86 2.79 -0.57
N ASN A 114 9.41 3.56 0.38
CA ASN A 114 8.88 4.88 0.73
C ASN A 114 8.92 5.85 -0.47
N ASP A 115 10.00 5.84 -1.25
CA ASP A 115 10.12 6.67 -2.44
C ASP A 115 9.12 6.26 -3.52
N MET A 116 8.89 4.94 -3.69
CA MET A 116 7.84 4.42 -4.57
C MET A 116 6.44 4.88 -4.11
N VAL A 117 6.11 4.73 -2.82
CA VAL A 117 4.82 5.20 -2.29
C VAL A 117 4.64 6.70 -2.52
N ARG A 118 5.68 7.51 -2.28
CA ARG A 118 5.64 8.96 -2.54
C ARG A 118 5.40 9.29 -4.01
N GLN A 119 6.02 8.55 -4.92
CA GLN A 119 5.85 8.74 -6.36
C GLN A 119 4.41 8.49 -6.79
N TYR A 120 3.81 7.39 -6.34
CA TYR A 120 2.48 6.95 -6.77
C TYR A 120 1.32 7.58 -5.99
N SER A 121 1.57 8.02 -4.76
CA SER A 121 0.56 8.58 -3.84
C SER A 121 0.78 10.05 -3.51
N SER A 122 1.52 10.80 -4.34
CA SER A 122 1.77 12.24 -4.13
C SER A 122 0.51 13.11 -4.12
N ASP A 123 -0.55 12.67 -4.81
CA ASP A 123 -1.87 13.31 -4.87
C ASP A 123 -2.89 12.72 -3.88
N ALA A 124 -2.47 11.74 -3.07
CA ALA A 124 -3.33 11.10 -2.09
C ALA A 124 -3.59 12.03 -0.91
N ALA A 125 -4.85 12.10 -0.50
CA ALA A 125 -5.23 12.78 0.72
C ALA A 125 -5.07 11.86 1.96
N LEU A 126 -4.95 10.54 1.73
CA LEU A 126 -4.69 9.56 2.77
C LEU A 126 -4.08 8.29 2.17
N CYS A 127 -3.05 7.75 2.83
CA CYS A 127 -2.40 6.49 2.46
C CYS A 127 -2.50 5.48 3.61
N PHE A 128 -3.09 4.32 3.31
CA PHE A 128 -3.08 3.16 4.18
C PHE A 128 -1.93 2.24 3.80
N LEU A 129 -1.03 1.99 4.76
CA LEU A 129 0.17 1.17 4.59
C LEU A 129 0.20 0.11 5.69
N SER A 130 0.63 -1.10 5.34
CA SER A 130 1.00 -2.08 6.37
C SER A 130 2.35 -1.70 6.94
N LEU A 131 2.43 -1.55 8.26
CA LEU A 131 3.69 -1.28 8.94
C LEU A 131 4.28 -2.60 9.45
N PRO A 132 5.60 -2.81 9.25
CA PRO A 132 6.27 -3.95 9.86
C PRO A 132 6.18 -3.86 11.40
N ALA A 133 6.21 -4.99 12.09
CA ALA A 133 6.22 -4.98 13.55
C ALA A 133 7.46 -4.23 14.06
N PRO A 134 7.33 -3.37 15.09
CA PRO A 134 8.50 -2.75 15.69
C PRO A 134 9.40 -3.82 16.31
N PRO A 135 10.73 -3.71 16.17
CA PRO A 135 11.67 -4.58 16.87
C PRO A 135 11.57 -4.35 18.39
N GLU A 136 11.78 -5.40 19.18
CA GLU A 136 11.62 -5.35 20.65
C GLU A 136 12.62 -4.41 21.34
N ASP A 137 13.85 -4.28 20.82
CA ASP A 137 14.95 -3.58 21.49
C ASP A 137 15.39 -2.24 20.84
N GLU A 138 14.84 -1.84 19.68
CA GLU A 138 15.34 -0.67 18.91
C GLU A 138 14.22 0.26 18.40
N SER A 139 13.38 0.75 19.31
CA SER A 139 12.24 1.63 18.97
C SER A 139 12.65 2.94 18.28
N GLU A 140 13.79 3.54 18.63
CA GLU A 140 14.28 4.79 18.01
C GLU A 140 14.67 4.58 16.53
N ARG A 141 15.44 3.53 16.23
CA ARG A 141 15.81 3.18 14.84
C ARG A 141 14.60 2.75 14.01
N TYR A 142 13.56 2.22 14.63
CA TYR A 142 12.30 1.91 13.96
C TYR A 142 11.58 3.18 13.48
N LEU A 143 11.55 4.24 14.30
CA LEU A 143 10.94 5.52 13.92
C LEU A 143 11.67 6.19 12.74
N GLU A 144 13.00 6.08 12.65
CA GLU A 144 13.77 6.59 11.52
C GLU A 144 13.45 5.88 10.18
N ARG A 145 12.95 4.64 10.25
CA ARG A 145 12.58 3.84 9.08
C ARG A 145 11.17 4.17 8.58
N LEU A 146 10.31 4.74 9.43
CA LEU A 146 8.98 5.15 9.02
C LEU A 146 9.03 6.27 8.00
N PRO A 147 8.07 6.34 7.06
CA PRO A 147 7.98 7.47 6.15
C PRO A 147 7.68 8.75 6.95
N THR A 148 8.72 9.54 7.23
CA THR A 148 8.67 10.78 8.03
C THR A 148 7.91 11.93 7.35
N SER A 149 7.37 11.70 6.15
CA SER A 149 6.57 12.67 5.40
C SER A 149 5.69 11.93 4.38
N LEU A 150 4.52 11.47 4.81
CA LEU A 150 3.38 11.25 3.91
C LEU A 150 2.49 12.49 3.98
N PRO A 151 1.90 12.91 2.85
CA PRO A 151 1.16 14.17 2.73
C PRO A 151 -0.02 14.30 3.71
#